data_AF-A0A699S6C9-F1
#
_entry.id   AF-A0A699S6C9-F1
#
_cell.length_a   1.000
_cell.length_b   1.000
_cell.length_c   1.000
_cell.angle_alpha   90.00
_cell.angle_beta   90.00
_cell.angle_gamma   90.00
#
_symmetry.space_group_name_H-M   'P 1'
#
loop_
_entity.id
_entity.type
_entity.pdbx_description
1 polymer ?
#
loop_
_entity_poly.entity_id
_entity_poly.type
_entity_poly.pdbx_seq_one_letter_code
_entity_poly.pdbx_strand_id
1 'polypeptide(L)'
;RISDDTKEMATVLTSIDAATVLAGGIDNVPTGSGSIPTAGPPAADIPTSSDMVPTATRHAEVARIHAEEELQSMIEGLDRNNKTIAKYLQEYQQFAAELPLERRIELISDLVKYQENYAKIYKFQSQQRRSWTKKQKRDYYMTVIRNNLGWKVKDFKGMTFEEVEAKFNYVYKQMEDFIPMGSKEEGERYKRKGI
;
A
#
# COMPACT_ATOMS: atom_id res chain seq x y z
N ARG A 1 24.83 -25.44 -13.73
CA ARG A 1 23.54 -25.13 -14.38
C ARG A 1 22.63 -24.54 -13.31
N ILE A 2 22.68 -23.22 -13.12
CA ILE A 2 21.90 -22.45 -12.15
C ILE A 2 21.55 -21.16 -12.89
N SER A 3 20.37 -21.06 -13.51
CA SER A 3 19.96 -19.84 -14.22
C SER A 3 18.48 -19.81 -14.67
N ASP A 4 17.55 -20.49 -14.00
CA ASP A 4 16.12 -20.40 -14.41
C ASP A 4 15.23 -19.71 -13.35
N ASP A 5 15.48 -19.90 -12.06
CA ASP A 5 14.61 -19.40 -10.98
C ASP A 5 14.55 -17.86 -10.86
N THR A 6 15.63 -17.15 -11.23
CA THR A 6 15.66 -15.68 -11.13
C THR A 6 14.82 -15.01 -12.23
N LYS A 7 14.62 -15.70 -13.35
CA LYS A 7 13.88 -15.18 -14.49
C LYS A 7 12.37 -15.27 -14.25
N GLU A 8 11.90 -16.33 -13.61
CA GLU A 8 10.49 -16.51 -13.24
C GLU A 8 10.03 -15.49 -12.18
N MET A 9 10.89 -15.20 -11.19
CA MET A 9 10.61 -14.21 -10.14
C MET A 9 10.43 -12.79 -10.70
N ALA A 10 11.21 -12.40 -11.71
CA ALA A 10 11.10 -11.09 -12.35
C ALA A 10 9.78 -10.91 -13.12
N THR A 11 9.31 -11.97 -13.79
CA THR A 11 8.03 -11.96 -14.53
C THR A 11 6.81 -11.83 -13.62
N VAL A 12 6.80 -12.49 -12.45
CA VAL A 12 5.68 -12.39 -11.49
C VAL A 12 5.55 -10.98 -10.95
N LEU A 13 6.67 -10.34 -10.58
CA LEU A 13 6.67 -8.96 -10.07
C LEU A 13 6.24 -7.92 -11.12
N THR A 14 6.55 -8.13 -12.40
CA THR A 14 6.16 -7.21 -13.48
C THR A 14 4.67 -7.32 -13.84
N SER A 15 4.05 -8.48 -13.61
CA SER A 15 2.64 -8.71 -13.94
C SER A 15 1.64 -8.01 -13.01
N ILE A 16 2.06 -7.61 -11.81
CA ILE A 16 1.20 -6.98 -10.78
C ILE A 16 0.98 -5.48 -11.06
N ASP A 17 1.97 -4.79 -11.64
CA ASP A 17 1.84 -3.36 -11.96
C ASP A 17 0.96 -3.11 -13.20
N ALA A 18 0.95 -4.01 -14.18
CA ALA A 18 0.17 -3.83 -15.42
C ALA A 18 -1.35 -3.95 -15.20
N ALA A 19 -1.80 -4.76 -14.24
CA ALA A 19 -3.23 -4.95 -13.95
C ALA A 19 -3.85 -3.77 -13.18
N THR A 20 -3.03 -3.04 -12.40
CA THR A 20 -3.49 -1.92 -11.57
C THR A 20 -3.72 -0.65 -12.41
N VAL A 21 -2.96 -0.48 -13.50
CA VAL A 21 -3.15 0.64 -14.44
C VAL A 21 -4.39 0.46 -15.33
N LEU A 22 -4.83 -0.78 -15.57
CA LEU A 22 -5.99 -1.07 -16.43
C LEU A 22 -7.35 -0.98 -15.70
N ALA A 23 -7.37 -1.04 -14.36
CA ALA A 23 -8.59 -1.00 -13.55
C ALA A 23 -9.05 0.43 -13.18
N GLY A 24 -8.22 1.44 -13.45
CA GLY A 24 -8.57 2.86 -13.32
C GLY A 24 -9.29 3.37 -14.55
N GLY A 25 -10.52 2.89 -14.76
CA GLY A 25 -11.41 3.32 -15.83
C GLY A 25 -11.52 4.85 -15.90
N ILE A 26 -11.22 5.38 -17.08
CA ILE A 26 -11.29 6.79 -17.43
C ILE A 26 -12.76 7.06 -17.78
N ASP A 27 -13.57 7.47 -16.80
CA ASP A 27 -14.92 7.93 -17.06
C ASP A 27 -15.07 9.42 -16.72
N ASN A 28 -15.49 10.16 -17.76
CA ASN A 28 -16.13 11.48 -17.75
C ASN A 28 -15.26 12.74 -17.87
N VAL A 29 -14.75 12.98 -19.08
CA VAL A 29 -14.65 14.34 -19.65
C VAL A 29 -15.90 14.57 -20.51
N PRO A 30 -16.80 15.52 -20.18
CA PRO A 30 -17.83 15.93 -21.11
C PRO A 30 -17.18 16.78 -22.20
N THR A 31 -17.06 16.20 -23.38
CA THR A 31 -16.74 16.93 -24.61
C THR A 31 -18.00 17.69 -25.04
N GLY A 32 -18.20 18.86 -24.44
CA GLY A 32 -19.28 19.79 -24.77
C GLY A 32 -18.87 20.69 -25.93
N SER A 33 -19.02 20.20 -27.16
CA SER A 33 -18.89 21.00 -28.38
C SER A 33 -20.13 21.87 -28.57
N GLY A 34 -20.08 23.12 -28.13
CA GLY A 34 -21.13 24.13 -28.31
C GLY A 34 -20.64 25.29 -29.17
N SER A 35 -21.21 25.43 -30.36
CA SER A 35 -20.84 26.39 -31.41
C SER A 35 -20.91 27.86 -30.97
N ILE A 36 -19.96 28.67 -31.44
CA ILE A 36 -19.99 30.14 -31.35
C ILE A 36 -20.95 30.69 -32.42
N PRO A 37 -21.87 31.61 -32.10
CA PRO A 37 -22.59 32.34 -33.14
C PRO A 37 -21.63 33.31 -33.83
N THR A 38 -21.39 33.08 -35.13
CA THR A 38 -20.75 34.06 -36.01
C THR A 38 -21.69 35.26 -36.20
N ALA A 39 -21.45 36.34 -35.46
CA ALA A 39 -21.91 37.68 -35.81
C ALA A 39 -20.72 38.47 -36.36
N GLY A 40 -20.80 38.86 -37.63
CA GLY A 40 -19.77 39.68 -38.29
C GLY A 40 -19.69 41.08 -37.69
N PRO A 41 -18.52 41.75 -37.75
CA PRO A 41 -18.38 43.09 -37.22
C PRO A 41 -19.11 44.11 -38.11
N PRO A 42 -19.79 45.13 -37.56
CA PRO A 42 -20.10 46.31 -38.33
C PRO A 42 -18.79 47.07 -38.55
N ALA A 43 -18.50 47.36 -39.81
CA ALA A 43 -17.45 48.30 -40.19
C ALA A 43 -17.80 49.69 -39.63
N ALA A 44 -16.92 50.27 -38.84
CA ALA A 44 -16.73 51.73 -38.74
C ALA A 44 -15.45 52.07 -37.97
N ASP A 45 -14.53 52.63 -38.74
CA ASP A 45 -13.69 53.79 -38.44
C ASP A 45 -12.60 53.70 -37.37
N ILE A 46 -11.39 53.60 -37.93
CA ILE A 46 -10.10 53.95 -37.36
C ILE A 46 -10.13 55.38 -36.81
N PRO A 47 -9.60 55.60 -35.60
CA PRO A 47 -8.62 56.67 -35.46
C PRO A 47 -7.29 56.07 -35.03
N THR A 48 -6.31 56.26 -35.90
CA THR A 48 -4.89 56.06 -35.64
C THR A 48 -4.51 56.95 -34.46
N SER A 49 -4.49 56.36 -33.27
CA SER A 49 -3.74 56.87 -32.12
C SER A 49 -2.66 55.84 -31.83
N SER A 50 -1.49 56.13 -32.40
CA SER A 50 -0.26 55.37 -32.28
C SER A 50 0.27 55.49 -30.86
N ASP A 51 -0.28 54.74 -29.89
CA ASP A 51 0.34 54.60 -28.55
C ASP A 51 -0.17 53.41 -27.70
N MET A 52 -0.62 52.30 -28.30
CA MET A 52 -1.07 51.10 -27.56
C MET A 52 -0.08 49.91 -27.57
N VAL A 53 1.15 50.10 -28.05
CA VAL A 53 2.18 49.05 -28.13
C VAL A 53 2.93 48.72 -26.82
N PRO A 54 3.03 49.58 -25.76
CA PRO A 54 3.86 49.23 -24.59
C PRO A 54 3.23 48.24 -23.59
N THR A 55 1.91 48.04 -23.64
CA THR A 55 1.17 47.32 -22.59
C THR A 55 1.18 45.81 -22.83
N ALA A 56 1.01 45.36 -24.08
CA ALA A 56 1.03 43.93 -24.42
C ALA A 56 2.40 43.28 -24.17
N THR A 57 3.50 44.00 -24.45
CA THR A 57 4.87 43.55 -24.20
C THR A 57 5.17 43.43 -22.71
N ARG A 58 4.68 44.37 -21.89
CA ARG A 58 4.81 44.29 -20.44
C ARG A 58 4.04 43.12 -19.84
N HIS A 59 2.82 42.84 -20.31
CA HIS A 59 2.05 41.70 -19.82
C HIS A 59 2.68 40.35 -20.20
N ALA A 60 3.26 40.24 -21.39
CA ALA A 60 4.00 39.05 -21.80
C ALA A 60 5.24 38.81 -20.94
N GLU A 61 5.97 39.87 -20.61
CA GLU A 61 7.16 39.78 -19.75
C GLU A 61 6.81 39.42 -18.30
N VAL A 62 5.72 39.98 -17.76
CA VAL A 62 5.23 39.62 -16.41
C VAL A 62 4.75 38.16 -16.36
N ALA A 63 4.07 37.68 -17.42
CA ALA A 63 3.66 36.29 -17.52
C ALA A 63 4.88 35.33 -17.61
N ARG A 64 5.94 35.73 -18.31
CA ARG A 64 7.19 34.98 -18.41
C ARG A 64 7.90 34.87 -17.06
N ILE A 65 8.05 35.99 -16.34
CA ILE A 65 8.68 36.03 -15.01
C ILE A 65 7.90 35.17 -14.01
N HIS A 66 6.56 35.25 -14.02
CA HIS A 66 5.73 34.45 -13.14
C HIS A 66 5.89 32.94 -13.39
N ALA A 67 5.95 32.52 -14.65
CA ALA A 67 6.20 31.13 -15.02
C ALA A 67 7.61 30.66 -14.59
N GLU A 68 8.62 31.51 -14.69
CA GLU A 68 9.99 31.21 -14.24
C GLU A 68 10.08 31.03 -12.71
N GLU A 69 9.38 31.87 -11.94
CA GLU A 69 9.31 31.76 -10.48
C GLU A 69 8.61 30.47 -10.01
N GLU A 70 7.51 30.09 -10.67
CA GLU A 70 6.82 28.83 -10.39
C GLU A 70 7.72 27.61 -10.66
N LEU A 71 8.44 27.60 -11.79
CA LEU A 71 9.39 26.54 -12.11
C LEU A 71 10.54 26.46 -11.10
N GLN A 72 11.07 27.60 -10.66
CA GLN A 72 12.14 27.64 -9.67
C GLN A 72 11.69 27.06 -8.32
N SER A 73 10.47 27.42 -7.87
CA SER A 73 9.87 26.87 -6.65
C SER A 73 9.67 25.36 -6.73
N MET A 74 9.24 24.85 -7.89
CA MET A 74 9.10 23.41 -8.14
C MET A 74 10.43 22.68 -8.08
N ILE A 75 11.49 23.24 -8.68
CA ILE A 75 12.84 22.67 -8.65
C ILE A 75 13.37 22.58 -7.22
N GLU A 76 13.22 23.64 -6.42
CA GLU A 76 13.64 23.66 -5.01
C GLU A 76 12.82 22.69 -4.13
N GLY A 77 11.53 22.51 -4.45
CA GLY A 77 10.69 21.50 -3.81
C GLY A 77 11.19 20.08 -4.12
N LEU A 78 11.52 19.83 -5.39
CA LEU A 78 12.03 18.53 -5.83
C LEU A 78 13.40 18.21 -5.20
N ASP A 79 14.30 19.19 -5.11
CA ASP A 79 15.61 19.01 -4.48
C ASP A 79 15.50 18.66 -2.99
N ARG A 80 14.61 19.34 -2.25
CA ARG A 80 14.30 19.01 -0.85
C ARG A 80 13.76 17.60 -0.67
N ASN A 81 12.87 17.17 -1.58
CA ASN A 81 12.32 15.81 -1.56
C ASN A 81 13.41 14.78 -1.88
N ASN A 82 14.24 15.02 -2.89
CA ASN A 82 15.35 14.15 -3.26
C ASN A 82 16.35 14.00 -2.11
N LYS A 83 16.68 15.09 -1.40
CA LYS A 83 17.52 15.05 -0.20
C LYS A 83 16.92 14.20 0.92
N THR A 84 15.60 14.30 1.11
CA THR A 84 14.87 13.51 2.11
C THR A 84 14.88 12.03 1.75
N ILE A 85 14.62 11.69 0.48
CA ILE A 85 14.68 10.31 -0.03
C ILE A 85 16.09 9.73 0.15
N ALA A 86 17.13 10.50 -0.17
CA ALA A 86 18.51 10.06 0.01
C ALA A 86 18.83 9.74 1.48
N LYS A 87 18.33 10.54 2.42
CA LYS A 87 18.48 10.29 3.86
C LYS A 87 17.78 8.99 4.28
N TYR A 88 16.53 8.79 3.87
CA TYR A 88 15.81 7.54 4.17
C TYR A 88 16.50 6.30 3.58
N LEU A 89 17.01 6.42 2.36
CA LEU A 89 17.75 5.33 1.71
C LEU A 89 19.03 4.99 2.47
N GLN A 90 19.76 6.00 2.93
CA GLN A 90 20.96 5.82 3.73
C GLN A 90 20.65 5.15 5.08
N GLU A 91 19.62 5.63 5.78
CA GLU A 91 19.16 5.02 7.04
C GLU A 91 18.76 3.55 6.84
N TYR A 92 18.06 3.24 5.76
CA TYR A 92 17.71 1.86 5.41
C TYR A 92 18.94 1.00 5.15
N GLN A 93 19.92 1.51 4.38
CA GLN A 93 21.16 0.78 4.09
C GLN A 93 21.98 0.54 5.35
N GLN A 94 22.08 1.54 6.25
CA GLN A 94 22.78 1.40 7.52
C GLN A 94 22.08 0.39 8.43
N PHE A 95 20.76 0.49 8.59
CA PHE A 95 19.97 -0.47 9.36
C PHE A 95 20.10 -1.89 8.80
N ALA A 96 20.05 -2.05 7.47
CA ALA A 96 20.27 -3.32 6.84
C ALA A 96 21.67 -3.85 7.14
N ALA A 97 22.72 -3.03 7.00
CA ALA A 97 24.11 -3.42 7.26
C ALA A 97 24.36 -3.84 8.72
N GLU A 98 23.69 -3.19 9.68
CA GLU A 98 23.75 -3.54 11.10
C GLU A 98 22.93 -4.80 11.45
N LEU A 99 22.03 -5.25 10.57
CA LEU A 99 21.25 -6.47 10.77
C LEU A 99 22.09 -7.71 10.44
N PRO A 100 22.49 -8.53 11.43
CA PRO A 100 23.28 -9.74 11.17
C PRO A 100 22.50 -10.74 10.33
N LEU A 101 23.21 -11.56 9.56
CA LEU A 101 22.63 -12.46 8.56
C LEU A 101 21.60 -13.42 9.18
N GLU A 102 21.86 -13.88 10.41
CA GLU A 102 20.98 -14.74 11.20
C GLU A 102 19.62 -14.08 11.45
N ARG A 103 19.61 -12.78 11.75
CA ARG A 103 18.38 -12.00 11.96
C ARG A 103 17.61 -11.74 10.67
N ARG A 104 18.31 -11.57 9.55
CA ARG A 104 17.66 -11.45 8.24
C ARG A 104 16.95 -12.74 7.86
N ILE A 105 17.57 -13.89 8.11
CA ILE A 105 16.98 -15.22 7.86
C ILE A 105 15.75 -15.44 8.77
N GLU A 106 15.86 -15.07 10.05
CA GLU A 106 14.75 -15.13 11.01
C GLU A 106 13.57 -14.24 10.56
N LEU A 107 13.83 -12.99 10.17
CA LEU A 107 12.82 -12.06 9.69
C LEU A 107 12.12 -12.55 8.42
N ILE A 108 12.86 -13.11 7.46
CA ILE A 108 12.29 -13.70 6.24
C ILE A 108 11.39 -14.88 6.59
N SER A 109 11.82 -15.75 7.51
CA SER A 109 11.03 -16.88 7.99
C SER A 109 9.72 -16.41 8.64
N ASP A 110 9.78 -15.37 9.46
CA ASP A 110 8.60 -14.83 10.14
C ASP A 110 7.66 -14.08 9.18
N LEU A 111 8.20 -13.38 8.17
CA LEU A 111 7.41 -12.77 7.10
C LEU A 111 6.66 -13.83 6.27
N VAL A 112 7.33 -14.93 5.91
CA VAL A 112 6.69 -16.05 5.20
C VAL A 112 5.57 -16.66 6.04
N LYS A 113 5.81 -16.91 7.34
CA LYS A 113 4.76 -17.41 8.26
C LYS A 113 3.58 -16.45 8.36
N TYR A 114 3.84 -15.15 8.44
CA TYR A 114 2.78 -14.13 8.48
C TYR A 114 1.93 -14.18 7.20
N GLN A 115 2.57 -14.28 6.03
CA GLN A 115 1.89 -14.35 4.75
C GLN A 115 1.02 -15.61 4.62
N GLU A 116 1.53 -16.77 5.08
CA GLU A 116 0.75 -17.99 5.16
C GLU A 116 -0.45 -17.87 6.10
N ASN A 117 -0.27 -17.22 7.25
CA ASN A 117 -1.34 -16.99 8.22
C ASN A 117 -2.41 -16.06 7.66
N TYR A 118 -2.00 -14.99 6.98
CA TYR A 118 -2.92 -14.09 6.28
C TYR A 118 -3.72 -14.83 5.21
N ALA A 119 -3.08 -15.66 4.38
CA ALA A 119 -3.75 -16.47 3.38
C ALA A 119 -4.75 -17.47 4.00
N LYS A 120 -4.41 -18.08 5.14
CA LYS A 120 -5.32 -18.96 5.89
C LYS A 120 -6.53 -18.20 6.42
N ILE A 121 -6.35 -16.99 6.97
CA ILE A 121 -7.42 -16.13 7.47
C ILE A 121 -8.32 -15.68 6.32
N TYR A 122 -7.75 -15.21 5.20
CA TYR A 122 -8.51 -14.79 4.03
C TYR A 122 -9.33 -15.93 3.42
N LYS A 123 -8.76 -17.14 3.34
CA LYS A 123 -9.45 -18.35 2.89
C LYS A 123 -10.56 -18.75 3.86
N PHE A 124 -10.32 -18.64 5.17
CA PHE A 124 -11.32 -18.88 6.20
C PHE A 124 -12.48 -17.89 6.10
N GLN A 125 -12.22 -16.59 6.03
CA GLN A 125 -13.23 -15.54 5.84
C GLN A 125 -14.04 -15.75 4.55
N SER A 126 -13.37 -16.12 3.45
CA SER A 126 -14.03 -16.43 2.19
C SER A 126 -14.92 -17.67 2.29
N GLN A 127 -14.54 -18.66 3.10
CA GLN A 127 -15.41 -19.81 3.41
C GLN A 127 -16.55 -19.44 4.37
N GLN A 128 -16.36 -18.51 5.32
CA GLN A 128 -17.40 -17.99 6.24
C GLN A 128 -18.52 -17.23 5.52
N ARG A 129 -18.32 -16.76 4.28
CA ARG A 129 -19.40 -16.20 3.43
C ARG A 129 -20.48 -17.22 3.08
N ARG A 130 -20.25 -18.52 3.29
CA ARG A 130 -21.29 -19.56 3.30
C ARG A 130 -21.77 -19.75 4.73
N SER A 131 -23.08 -19.84 4.97
CA SER A 131 -23.61 -20.19 6.28
C SER A 131 -23.15 -21.62 6.66
N TRP A 132 -22.15 -21.71 7.54
CA TRP A 132 -21.64 -23.01 7.99
C TRP A 132 -22.62 -23.71 8.92
N THR A 133 -22.78 -25.01 8.73
CA THR A 133 -23.48 -25.87 9.68
C THR A 133 -22.72 -25.96 11.01
N LYS A 134 -23.43 -26.25 12.11
CA LYS A 134 -22.82 -26.41 13.46
C LYS A 134 -21.68 -27.43 13.48
N LYS A 135 -21.77 -28.48 12.64
CA LYS A 135 -20.72 -29.50 12.47
C LYS A 135 -19.47 -28.95 11.79
N GLN A 136 -19.62 -28.22 10.69
CA GLN A 136 -18.48 -27.60 9.98
C GLN A 136 -17.72 -26.59 10.85
N LYS A 137 -18.46 -25.79 11.63
CA LYS A 137 -17.85 -24.88 12.62
C LYS A 137 -17.05 -25.66 13.66
N ARG A 138 -17.62 -26.75 14.20
CA ARG A 138 -16.94 -27.59 15.19
C ARG A 138 -15.63 -28.18 14.67
N ASP A 139 -15.63 -28.71 13.45
CA ASP A 139 -14.45 -29.34 12.83
C ASP A 139 -13.32 -28.32 12.59
N TYR A 140 -13.69 -27.10 12.19
CA TYR A 140 -12.74 -26.00 12.06
C TYR A 140 -12.14 -25.58 13.40
N TYR A 141 -12.97 -25.33 14.42
CA TYR A 141 -12.50 -24.95 15.76
C TYR A 141 -11.55 -26.01 16.34
N MET A 142 -11.89 -27.29 16.21
CA MET A 142 -11.01 -28.38 16.61
C MET A 142 -9.67 -28.31 15.89
N THR A 143 -9.63 -27.99 14.61
CA THR A 143 -8.37 -27.89 13.85
C THR A 143 -7.49 -26.75 14.36
N VAL A 144 -8.07 -25.58 14.60
CA VAL A 144 -7.33 -24.43 15.15
C VAL A 144 -6.81 -24.72 16.56
N ILE A 145 -7.63 -25.32 17.43
CA ILE A 145 -7.22 -25.69 18.79
C ILE A 145 -6.10 -26.74 18.77
N ARG A 146 -6.20 -27.77 17.93
CA ARG A 146 -5.14 -28.80 17.79
C ARG A 146 -3.80 -28.19 17.40
N ASN A 147 -3.80 -27.29 16.42
CA ASN A 147 -2.57 -26.69 15.90
C ASN A 147 -1.90 -25.75 16.92
N ASN A 148 -2.68 -25.05 17.76
CA ASN A 148 -2.14 -24.05 18.68
C ASN A 148 -1.86 -24.60 20.09
N LEU A 149 -2.69 -25.49 20.60
CA LEU A 149 -2.56 -26.02 21.97
C LEU A 149 -1.95 -27.43 22.02
N GLY A 150 -1.65 -28.05 20.88
CA GLY A 150 -1.11 -29.41 20.81
C GLY A 150 -2.14 -30.51 21.14
N TRP A 151 -3.43 -30.18 21.11
CA TRP A 151 -4.50 -31.12 21.44
C TRP A 151 -4.65 -32.20 20.36
N LYS A 152 -5.19 -33.36 20.74
CA LYS A 152 -5.48 -34.50 19.88
C LYS A 152 -6.98 -34.68 19.73
N VAL A 153 -7.41 -35.38 18.67
CA VAL A 153 -8.85 -35.61 18.38
C VAL A 153 -9.58 -36.24 19.56
N LYS A 154 -8.93 -37.16 20.28
CA LYS A 154 -9.48 -37.82 21.47
C LYS A 154 -9.83 -36.85 22.60
N ASP A 155 -9.13 -35.72 22.70
CA ASP A 155 -9.31 -34.75 23.78
C ASP A 155 -10.63 -33.98 23.60
N PHE A 156 -11.20 -33.98 22.39
CA PHE A 156 -12.51 -33.38 22.07
C PHE A 156 -13.69 -34.33 22.23
N LYS A 157 -13.43 -35.59 22.60
CA LYS A 157 -14.47 -36.61 22.77
C LYS A 157 -15.29 -36.27 24.02
N GLY A 158 -16.62 -36.20 23.86
CA GLY A 158 -17.54 -35.85 24.94
C GLY A 158 -17.74 -34.35 25.16
N MET A 159 -16.95 -33.48 24.52
CA MET A 159 -17.16 -32.04 24.59
C MET A 159 -18.33 -31.58 23.72
N THR A 160 -19.14 -30.69 24.28
CA THR A 160 -20.19 -29.95 23.58
C THR A 160 -19.61 -29.00 22.54
N PHE A 161 -20.46 -28.44 21.68
CA PHE A 161 -20.00 -27.46 20.69
C PHE A 161 -19.53 -26.18 21.37
N GLU A 162 -20.25 -25.75 22.40
CA GLU A 162 -20.08 -24.52 23.14
C GLU A 162 -18.74 -24.53 23.90
N GLU A 163 -18.34 -25.68 24.48
CA GLU A 163 -17.02 -25.85 25.11
C GLU A 163 -15.87 -25.75 24.10
N VAL A 164 -16.06 -26.31 22.89
CA VAL A 164 -15.08 -26.22 21.81
C VAL A 164 -14.99 -24.79 21.28
N GLU A 165 -16.12 -24.10 21.16
CA GLU A 165 -16.17 -22.69 20.73
C GLU A 165 -15.51 -21.75 21.74
N ALA A 166 -15.75 -21.95 23.05
CA ALA A 166 -15.09 -21.18 24.10
C ALA A 166 -13.55 -21.35 24.06
N LYS A 167 -13.07 -22.58 23.84
CA LYS A 167 -11.63 -22.86 23.68
C LYS A 167 -11.06 -22.24 22.41
N PHE A 168 -11.80 -22.27 21.31
CA PHE A 168 -11.40 -21.61 20.08
C PHE A 168 -11.27 -20.10 20.29
N ASN A 169 -12.24 -19.46 20.92
CA ASN A 169 -12.21 -18.03 21.21
C ASN A 169 -11.03 -17.65 22.12
N TYR A 170 -10.66 -18.49 23.08
CA TYR A 170 -9.45 -18.31 23.88
C TYR A 170 -8.19 -18.32 23.02
N VAL A 171 -8.02 -19.35 22.16
CA VAL A 171 -6.88 -19.43 21.23
C VAL A 171 -6.86 -18.24 20.27
N TYR A 172 -8.02 -17.86 19.74
CA TYR A 172 -8.16 -16.77 18.80
C TYR A 172 -7.79 -15.42 19.43
N LYS A 173 -8.21 -15.15 20.66
CA LYS A 173 -7.77 -13.97 21.43
C LYS A 173 -6.27 -13.96 21.65
N GLN A 174 -5.64 -15.10 21.97
CA GLN A 174 -4.18 -15.17 22.07
C GLN A 174 -3.46 -14.85 20.76
N MET A 175 -4.10 -15.11 19.62
CA MET A 175 -3.56 -14.76 18.30
C MET A 175 -3.81 -13.27 17.95
N GLU A 176 -4.92 -12.68 18.40
CA GLU A 176 -5.20 -11.24 18.23
C GLU A 176 -4.34 -10.36 19.16
N ASP A 177 -4.10 -10.80 20.39
CA ASP A 177 -3.25 -10.12 21.38
C ASP A 177 -1.75 -10.23 21.06
N PHE A 178 -1.41 -10.95 19.98
CA PHE A 178 -0.03 -11.06 19.52
C PHE A 178 0.40 -9.73 18.90
N ILE A 179 1.14 -8.92 19.67
CA ILE A 179 1.79 -7.71 19.18
C ILE A 179 2.69 -8.12 17.99
N PRO A 180 2.46 -7.61 16.77
CA PRO A 180 3.28 -7.96 15.62
C PRO A 180 4.74 -7.57 15.89
N MET A 181 5.67 -8.49 15.63
CA MET A 181 7.10 -8.16 15.73
C MET A 181 7.44 -7.08 14.69
N GLY A 182 8.00 -5.96 15.15
CA GLY A 182 8.20 -4.72 14.39
C GLY A 182 7.32 -3.53 14.85
N SER A 183 6.43 -3.73 15.82
CA SER A 183 5.68 -2.61 16.42
C SER A 183 6.59 -1.72 17.29
N LYS A 184 6.21 -0.46 17.45
CA LYS A 184 6.94 0.51 18.28
C LYS A 184 7.06 0.05 19.74
N GLU A 185 6.04 -0.63 20.28
CA GLU A 185 6.08 -1.28 21.59
C GLU A 185 7.19 -2.33 21.73
N GLU A 186 7.48 -3.10 20.68
CA GLU A 186 8.53 -4.12 20.73
C GLU A 186 9.94 -3.49 20.78
N GLY A 187 10.20 -2.46 19.96
CA GLY A 187 11.45 -1.72 20.00
C GLY A 187 11.75 -1.10 21.37
N GLU A 188 10.73 -0.59 22.06
CA GLU A 188 10.84 -0.07 23.43
C GLU A 188 11.02 -1.16 24.50
N ARG A 189 10.61 -2.41 24.22
CA ARG A 189 10.89 -3.56 25.09
C ARG A 189 12.36 -3.99 25.02
N TYR A 190 12.99 -3.87 23.86
CA TYR A 190 14.42 -4.20 23.70
C TYR A 190 15.32 -3.14 24.36
N LYS A 191 15.00 -1.85 24.21
CA LYS A 191 15.71 -0.75 24.89
C LYS A 191 15.71 -0.88 26.42
N ARG A 192 14.58 -1.29 27.02
CA ARG A 192 14.46 -1.51 28.48
C ARG A 192 15.22 -2.73 28.99
N LYS A 193 15.59 -3.67 28.12
CA LYS A 193 16.35 -4.86 28.50
C LYS A 193 17.87 -4.65 28.45
N GLY A 194 18.34 -3.47 28.05
CA GLY A 194 19.78 -3.16 28.01
C GLY A 194 20.56 -4.12 27.11
N ILE A 195 19.96 -4.53 25.99
CA ILE A 195 20.62 -5.30 24.92
C ILE A 195 20.76 -4.37 23.72
#